data_AF-A0A1C0B9A7-F1
#
_entry.id   AF-A0A1C0B9A7-F1
#
_cell.length_a   1.000
_cell.length_b   1.000
_cell.length_c   1.000
_cell.angle_alpha   90.00
_cell.angle_beta   90.00
_cell.angle_gamma   90.00
#
_symmetry.space_group_name_H-M   'P 1'
#
loop_
_entity.id
_entity.type
_entity.pdbx_description
1 polymer ?
#
loop_
_entity_poly.entity_id
_entity_poly.type
_entity_poly.pdbx_seq_one_letter_code
_entity_poly.pdbx_strand_id
1 'polypeptide(L)' 'MSLAIIYELRANDIKEEDIELIMSRIKNRLSEENIDKELVKLGYPKIFTVDYDDYDNFDYTEDDFTPNSKGHYDDE' A
#
# COMPACT_ATOMS: atom_id res chain seq x y z
N MET A 1 22.19 7.68 8.70
CA MET A 1 20.73 7.59 8.41
C MET A 1 20.51 8.09 6.99
N SER A 2 19.61 7.49 6.23
CA SER A 2 19.29 7.98 4.88
C SER A 2 18.40 9.21 4.99
N LEU A 3 18.90 10.38 4.57
CA LEU A 3 18.13 11.63 4.59
C LEU A 3 16.88 11.54 3.71
N ALA A 4 16.97 10.84 2.58
CA ALA A 4 15.83 10.65 1.66
C ALA A 4 14.64 9.96 2.35
N ILE A 5 14.89 8.91 3.14
CA ILE A 5 13.86 8.18 3.88
C ILE A 5 13.16 9.10 4.89
N ILE A 6 13.93 9.90 5.63
CA ILE A 6 13.36 10.82 6.63
C ILE A 6 12.48 11.88 5.97
N TYR A 7 12.92 12.44 4.83
CA TYR A 7 12.11 13.41 4.09
C TYR A 7 10.80 12.81 3.59
N GLU A 8 10.83 11.59 3.07
CA GLU A 8 9.63 10.90 2.60
C GLU A 8 8.64 10.64 3.75
N LEU A 9 9.13 10.17 4.90
CA LEU A 9 8.30 9.96 6.09
C LEU A 9 7.67 11.27 6.58
N ARG A 10 8.43 12.37 6.60
CA ARG A 10 7.90 13.69 6.98
C ARG A 10 6.90 14.24 5.97
N ALA A 11 7.09 13.97 4.68
CA ALA A 11 6.15 14.36 3.64
C ALA A 11 4.79 13.64 3.75
N ASN A 12 4.76 12.50 4.44
CA ASN A 12 3.55 11.71 4.72
C ASN A 12 3.02 11.89 6.15
N ASP A 13 3.31 13.04 6.78
CA ASP A 13 2.80 13.42 8.12
C ASP A 13 3.14 12.43 9.25
N ILE A 14 4.21 11.64 9.10
CA ILE A 14 4.68 10.77 10.17
C ILE A 14 5.37 11.62 11.24
N LYS A 15 4.97 11.44 12.51
CA LYS A 15 5.53 12.20 13.63
C LYS A 15 7.01 11.92 13.82
N GLU A 16 7.78 12.94 14.19
CA GLU A 16 9.23 12.81 14.42
C GLU A 16 9.57 11.73 15.46
N GLU A 17 8.78 11.63 16.55
CA GLU A 17 8.94 10.61 17.59
C GLU A 17 8.83 9.17 17.05
N ASP A 18 7.92 8.96 16.09
CA ASP A 18 7.72 7.68 15.44
C ASP A 18 8.82 7.41 14.41
N ILE A 19 9.27 8.42 13.67
CA ILE A 19 10.41 8.31 12.74
C ILE A 19 11.66 7.85 13.50
N GLU A 20 11.99 8.49 14.62
CA GLU A 20 13.13 8.10 15.45
C GLU A 20 13.00 6.67 15.98
N LEU A 21 11.81 6.29 16.43
CA LEU A 21 11.50 4.95 16.93
C LEU A 21 11.68 3.89 15.82
N ILE A 22 11.09 4.10 14.65
CA ILE A 22 11.19 3.22 13.49
C ILE A 22 12.67 3.02 13.15
N MET A 23 13.40 4.13 12.97
CA MET A 23 14.82 4.11 12.59
C MET A 23 15.69 3.38 13.62
N SER A 24 15.39 3.53 14.91
CA SER A 24 16.07 2.80 15.98
C SER A 24 15.82 1.28 15.92
N ARG A 25 14.59 0.86 15.61
CA ARG A 25 14.19 -0.57 15.53
C ARG A 25 14.77 -1.30 14.31
N ILE A 26 14.96 -0.59 13.20
CA ILE A 26 15.40 -1.19 11.93
C ILE A 26 16.86 -0.89 11.58
N LYS A 27 17.61 -0.22 12.46
CA LYS A 27 19.01 0.23 12.20
C LYS A 27 19.95 -0.83 11.62
N ASN A 28 19.75 -2.10 11.94
CA ASN A 28 20.58 -3.23 11.47
C ASN A 28 19.99 -3.97 10.24
N ARG A 29 18.79 -3.57 9.80
CA ARG A 29 18.01 -4.18 8.72
C ARG A 29 17.24 -3.12 7.92
N LEU A 30 17.88 -1.98 7.67
CA LEU A 30 17.26 -0.84 7.01
C LEU A 30 16.87 -1.22 5.57
N SER A 31 15.57 -1.33 5.33
CA SER A 31 14.97 -1.53 4.01
C SER A 31 13.59 -0.89 4.00
N GLU A 32 13.12 -0.52 2.82
CA GLU A 32 11.78 0.05 2.59
C GLU A 32 10.67 -0.86 3.16
N GLU A 33 10.74 -2.16 2.86
CA GLU A 33 9.82 -3.15 3.41
C GLU A 33 9.80 -3.18 4.95
N ASN A 34 10.97 -3.06 5.59
CA ASN A 34 11.05 -3.06 7.05
C ASN A 34 10.55 -1.75 7.66
N ILE A 35 10.68 -0.62 6.95
CA ILE A 35 10.09 0.66 7.34
C ILE A 35 8.57 0.55 7.31
N ASP A 36 8.01 0.06 6.20
CA ASP A 36 6.57 -0.12 6.04
C ASP A 36 5.98 -1.09 7.07
N LYS A 37 6.69 -2.16 7.41
CA LYS A 37 6.29 -3.06 8.51
C LYS A 37 6.20 -2.35 9.86
N GLU A 38 7.09 -1.40 10.16
CA GLU A 38 7.01 -0.64 11.40
C GLU A 38 5.96 0.47 11.34
N LEU A 39 5.76 1.10 10.17
CA LEU A 39 4.68 2.07 9.93
C LEU A 39 3.31 1.43 10.21
N VAL A 40 3.04 0.26 9.63
CA VAL A 40 1.77 -0.47 9.85
C VAL A 40 1.54 -0.81 11.31
N LYS A 41 2.59 -1.17 12.06
CA LYS A 41 2.47 -1.45 13.51
C LYS A 41 2.09 -0.22 14.34
N LEU A 42 2.45 0.97 13.86
CA LEU A 42 2.11 2.25 14.49
C LEU A 42 0.77 2.82 13.96
N GLY A 43 0.12 2.13 13.02
CA GLY A 43 -1.16 2.53 12.44
C GLY A 43 -1.04 3.43 11.21
N TYR A 44 0.16 3.57 10.64
CA TYR A 44 0.38 4.32 9.41
C TYR A 44 0.25 3.41 8.18
N PRO A 45 -0.18 3.95 7.03
CA PRO A 45 -0.14 3.21 5.77
C PRO A 45 1.30 2.91 5.35
N LYS A 46 1.46 1.93 4.46
CA LYS A 46 2.73 1.73 3.75
C LYS A 46 3.01 2.94 2.86
N ILE A 47 4.28 3.34 2.76
CA ILE A 47 4.71 4.49 1.97
C ILE A 47 5.60 4.03 0.81
N PHE A 48 6.49 3.05 1.04
CA PHE A 48 7.52 2.70 0.05
C PHE A 48 7.14 1.50 -0.83
N THR A 49 6.41 0.54 -0.28
CA THR A 49 5.97 -0.71 -0.92
C THR A 49 4.47 -0.69 -1.23
N VAL A 50 3.97 0.47 -1.66
CA VAL A 50 2.59 0.59 -2.13
C VAL A 50 2.46 -0.17 -3.44
N ASP A 51 1.85 -1.35 -3.38
CA ASP A 51 1.47 -2.11 -4.56
C ASP A 51 0.24 -1.45 -5.21
N TYR A 52 0.44 -0.76 -6.33
CA TYR A 52 -0.68 -0.20 -7.11
C TYR A 52 -1.58 -1.30 -7.71
N ASP A 53 -1.09 -2.54 -7.77
CA ASP A 53 -1.83 -3.71 -8.21
C ASP A 53 -2.90 -4.16 -7.18
N ASP A 54 -2.78 -3.76 -5.89
CA ASP A 54 -3.80 -4.06 -4.88
C ASP A 54 -5.05 -3.15 -5.01
N TYR A 55 -4.98 -2.07 -5.80
CA TYR A 55 -6.14 -1.22 -6.11
C TYR A 55 -7.04 -1.80 -7.21
N ASP A 56 -6.60 -2.81 -7.96
CA ASP A 56 -7.43 -3.55 -8.92
C ASP A 56 -8.41 -4.52 -8.21
N ASN A 57 -8.34 -4.63 -6.88
CA ASN A 57 -9.23 -5.44 -6.06
C ASN A 57 -10.20 -4.60 -5.19
N PHE A 58 -10.33 -3.30 -5.48
CA PHE A 58 -11.56 -2.60 -5.12
C PHE A 58 -12.62 -3.01 -6.13
N ASP A 59 -13.37 -4.04 -5.75
CA ASP A 59 -14.64 -4.45 -6.35
C ASP A 59 -15.52 -3.19 -6.52
N TYR A 60 -15.43 -2.57 -7.69
CA TYR A 60 -16.38 -1.56 -8.16
C TYR A 60 -17.70 -2.31 -8.18
N THR A 61 -18.45 -2.16 -7.10
CA THR A 61 -19.75 -2.80 -6.95
C THR A 61 -20.55 -2.45 -8.19
N GLU A 62 -20.84 -3.50 -8.93
CA GLU A 62 -21.48 -3.58 -10.23
C GLU A 62 -22.89 -2.94 -10.15
N ASP A 63 -22.96 -1.61 -10.09
CA ASP A 63 -24.23 -0.88 -10.18
C ASP A 63 -24.64 -0.85 -11.66
N ASP A 64 -25.42 -1.88 -11.99
CA ASP A 64 -26.53 -1.84 -12.93
C ASP A 64 -26.17 -1.57 -14.41
N PHE A 65 -25.70 -2.61 -15.11
CA PHE A 65 -26.12 -2.79 -16.51
C PHE A 65 -26.13 -4.27 -16.91
N THR A 66 -27.26 -4.94 -16.66
CA THR A 66 -27.55 -6.23 -17.29
C THR A 66 -28.25 -6.01 -18.63
N PRO A 67 -27.62 -6.38 -19.75
CA PRO A 67 -28.35 -6.95 -20.88
C PRO A 67 -28.00 -8.43 -20.97
N ASN A 68 -28.86 -9.23 -20.36
CA ASN A 68 -28.94 -10.66 -20.58
C ASN A 68 -29.08 -10.93 -22.10
N SER A 69 -28.07 -11.52 -22.73
CA SER A 69 -28.19 -12.10 -24.07
C SER A 69 -27.45 -13.41 -24.13
N LYS A 70 -28.20 -14.43 -23.73
CA LYS A 70 -27.91 -15.85 -23.87
C LYS A 70 -27.93 -16.20 -25.36
N GLY A 71 -26.76 -16.33 -25.98
CA GLY A 71 -26.59 -16.77 -27.36
C GLY A 71 -25.86 -18.11 -27.42
N HIS A 72 -26.61 -19.20 -27.30
CA HIS A 72 -26.15 -20.56 -27.57
C HIS A 72 -26.17 -20.75 -29.08
N TYR A 73 -25.01 -21.02 -29.68
CA TYR A 73 -24.90 -21.46 -31.08
C TYR A 73 -24.27 -22.85 -31.08
N ASP A 74 -25.13 -23.86 -31.14
CA ASP A 74 -24.82 -25.11 -31.83
C ASP A 74 -25.19 -24.89 -33.29
N ASP A 75 -24.28 -25.18 -34.23
CA ASP A 75 -24.64 -25.37 -35.64
C ASP A 75 -23.78 -26.48 -36.24
N GLU A 76 -24.45 -27.29 -37.06
CA GLU A 76 -24.15 -28.63 -37.60
C GLU A 76 -23.10 -28.65 -38.73
#